data_AF-A0ABD0QZH1-F1
#
_entry.id   AF-A0ABD0QZH1-F1
#
_cell.length_a   1.000
_cell.length_b   1.000
_cell.length_c   1.000
_cell.angle_alpha   90.00
_cell.angle_beta   90.00
_cell.angle_gamma   90.00
#
_symmetry.space_group_name_H-M   'P 1'
#
loop_
_entity.id
_entity.type
_entity.pdbx_description
1 polymer ?
#
loop_
_entity_poly.entity_id
_entity_poly.type
_entity_poly.pdbx_seq_one_letter_code
_entity_poly.pdbx_strand_id
1 'polypeptide(L)' 'VDRYRMKNGRHIIVLAEGRLVNLGCAMGHPSFVMSNSFTNQVLAQIELWTNTSKYPLGVYFLPKK' A
#
# COMPACT_ATOMS: atom_id res chain seq x y z
N VAL A 1 -2.65 -16.19 12.59
CA VAL A 1 -2.38 -17.43 11.83
C VAL A 1 -3.35 -18.43 12.37
N ASP A 2 -4.31 -18.80 11.54
CA ASP A 2 -5.56 -19.38 12.02
C ASP A 2 -5.81 -20.67 11.27
N ARG A 3 -6.15 -21.75 11.99
CA ARG A 3 -6.44 -23.04 11.39
C ARG A 3 -7.94 -23.29 11.43
N TYR A 4 -8.57 -23.31 10.26
CA TYR A 4 -9.99 -23.58 10.12
C TYR A 4 -10.24 -25.04 9.76
N ARG A 5 -11.06 -25.74 10.55
CA ARG A 5 -11.50 -27.10 10.25
C ARG A 5 -12.74 -27.06 9.37
N MET A 6 -12.67 -27.68 8.20
CA MET A 6 -13.78 -27.82 7.26
C MET A 6 -14.73 -28.95 7.66
N LYS A 7 -15.96 -28.91 7.13
CA LYS A 7 -16.99 -29.95 7.37
C LYS A 7 -16.55 -31.37 6.97
N ASN A 8 -15.67 -31.50 5.97
CA ASN A 8 -15.11 -32.78 5.51
C ASN A 8 -13.88 -33.25 6.33
N GLY A 9 -13.54 -32.58 7.43
CA GLY A 9 -12.40 -32.92 8.30
C GLY A 9 -11.04 -32.40 7.84
N ARG A 10 -10.93 -31.82 6.63
CA ARG A 10 -9.70 -31.14 6.18
C ARG A 10 -9.53 -29.80 6.91
N HIS A 11 -8.29 -29.30 6.93
CA HIS A 11 -7.95 -28.04 7.57
C HIS A 11 -7.40 -27.05 6.54
N ILE A 12 -7.69 -25.75 6.72
CA ILE A 12 -7.11 -24.64 5.97
C ILE A 12 -6.35 -23.76 6.95
N ILE A 13 -5.19 -23.23 6.54
CA ILE A 13 -4.49 -22.18 7.26
C ILE A 13 -4.83 -20.84 6.62
N VAL A 14 -5.37 -19.92 7.41
CA VAL A 14 -5.62 -18.54 7.01
C VAL A 14 -4.55 -17.67 7.66
N LEU A 15 -3.87 -16.89 6.84
CA LEU A 15 -2.87 -15.92 7.28
C LEU A 15 -3.50 -14.53 7.35
N ALA A 16 -3.09 -13.76 8.36
CA ALA A 16 -3.56 -12.39 8.59
C ALA A 16 -5.10 -12.21 8.53
N GLU A 17 -5.90 -13.23 8.88
CA GLU A 17 -7.37 -13.22 8.74
C GLU A 17 -7.85 -12.83 7.32
N GLY A 18 -7.05 -13.10 6.29
CA GLY A 18 -7.34 -12.70 4.91
C GLY A 18 -6.97 -11.26 4.57
N ARG A 19 -6.37 -10.51 5.49
CA ARG A 19 -5.76 -9.19 5.24
C ARG A 19 -4.41 -9.33 4.54
N LEU A 20 -3.78 -8.19 4.24
CA LEU A 20 -2.48 -8.12 3.56
C LEU A 20 -1.41 -8.92 4.31
N VAL A 21 -1.07 -10.10 3.78
CA VAL A 21 -0.18 -11.05 4.45
C VAL A 21 1.25 -10.53 4.60
N ASN A 22 1.74 -9.74 3.64
CA ASN A 22 3.09 -9.16 3.71
C ASN A 22 3.22 -8.13 4.83
N LEU A 23 2.15 -7.41 5.17
CA LEU A 23 2.12 -6.46 6.29
C LEU A 23 1.69 -7.12 7.61
N GLY A 24 0.80 -8.12 7.54
CA GLY A 24 0.24 -8.78 8.73
C GLY A 24 1.05 -9.97 9.25
N CYS A 25 1.87 -10.60 8.40
CA CYS A 25 2.71 -11.74 8.76
C CYS A 25 4.21 -11.51 8.49
N ALA A 26 4.57 -10.31 8.01
CA ALA A 26 5.95 -9.85 7.86
C ALA A 26 6.00 -8.32 8.07
N MET A 27 7.00 -7.64 7.52
CA MET A 27 7.23 -6.20 7.69
C MET A 27 6.94 -5.36 6.43
N GLY A 28 6.26 -5.92 5.43
CA GLY A 28 5.97 -5.24 4.16
C GLY A 28 7.15 -5.15 3.21
N HIS A 29 7.16 -4.11 2.38
CA HIS A 29 8.23 -3.90 1.41
C HIS A 29 9.51 -3.35 2.09
N PRO A 30 10.70 -3.72 1.62
CA PRO A 30 11.96 -3.16 2.11
C PRO A 30 12.02 -1.64 1.96
N SER A 31 12.79 -0.99 2.84
CA SER A 31 12.96 0.47 2.85
C SER A 31 13.40 1.06 1.50
N PHE A 32 14.27 0.36 0.77
CA PHE A 32 14.72 0.81 -0.56
C PHE A 32 13.56 0.93 -1.56
N VAL A 33 12.63 -0.04 -1.58
CA VAL A 33 11.45 0.02 -2.46
C VAL A 33 10.51 1.13 -1.99
N MET A 34 10.26 1.21 -0.68
CA MET A 34 9.40 2.25 -0.11
C MET A 34 9.93 3.67 -0.30
N SER A 35 11.26 3.85 -0.36
CA SER A 35 11.89 5.15 -0.64
C SER A 35 11.39 5.76 -1.95
N ASN A 36 11.20 4.96 -2.99
CA ASN A 36 10.64 5.43 -4.27
C ASN A 36 9.20 5.94 -4.10
N SER A 37 8.36 5.16 -3.40
CA SER A 37 6.97 5.53 -3.15
C SER A 37 6.84 6.80 -2.30
N PHE A 38 7.62 6.90 -1.22
CA PHE A 38 7.59 8.06 -0.33
C PHE A 38 8.20 9.30 -0.97
N THR A 39 9.22 9.16 -1.83
CA THR A 39 9.73 10.28 -2.62
C THR A 39 8.64 10.87 -3.51
N ASN A 40 7.89 10.03 -4.23
CA ASN A 40 6.76 10.50 -5.03
C ASN A 40 5.65 11.15 -4.19
N GLN A 41 5.35 10.62 -2.99
CA GLN A 41 4.39 11.26 -2.09
C GLN A 41 4.85 12.65 -1.66
N VAL A 42 6.13 12.82 -1.30
CA VAL A 42 6.68 14.13 -0.92
C VAL A 42 6.67 15.10 -2.10
N LEU A 43 7.07 14.67 -3.30
CA LEU A 43 7.00 15.50 -4.51
C LEU A 43 5.57 15.96 -4.80
N ALA A 44 4.59 15.06 -4.69
CA ALA A 44 3.18 15.39 -4.88
C ALA A 44 2.67 16.39 -3.82
N GLN A 45 3.08 16.23 -2.56
CA GLN A 45 2.72 17.16 -1.48
C GLN A 45 3.31 18.57 -1.72
N ILE A 46 4.58 18.65 -2.12
CA ILE A 46 5.23 19.92 -2.46
C ILE A 46 4.51 20.59 -3.64
N GLU A 47 4.20 19.85 -4.70
CA GLU A 47 3.53 20.39 -5.89
C GLU A 47 2.12 20.90 -5.55
N LEU A 48 1.31 20.12 -4.84
CA LEU A 48 -0.04 20.55 -4.45
C LEU A 48 -0.04 21.74 -3.49
N TRP A 49 0.92 21.81 -2.57
CA TRP A 49 1.05 22.92 -1.63
C TRP A 49 1.51 24.22 -2.30
N THR A 50 2.50 24.13 -3.19
CA THR A 50 3.13 25.31 -3.81
C THR A 50 2.41 25.79 -5.07
N ASN A 51 1.67 24.91 -5.76
CA ASN A 51 1.03 25.19 -7.04
C ASN A 51 -0.48 24.89 -7.02
N THR A 52 -1.14 25.03 -5.88
CA THR A 52 -2.56 24.66 -5.69
C THR A 52 -3.50 25.18 -6.78
N SER A 53 -3.33 26.43 -7.22
CA SER A 53 -4.17 27.05 -8.25
C SER A 53 -4.05 26.41 -9.64
N LYS A 54 -2.98 25.65 -9.91
CA LYS A 54 -2.79 24.91 -11.17
C LYS A 54 -3.64 23.65 -11.26
N TYR A 55 -4.19 23.19 -10.13
CA TYR A 55 -4.92 21.92 -10.04
C TYR A 55 -6.38 22.16 -9.63
N PRO A 56 -7.28 22.32 -10.62
CA PRO A 56 -8.72 22.22 -10.38
C PRO A 56 -9.10 20.88 -9.71
N LEU A 57 -10.35 20.74 -9.26
CA LEU A 57 -10.80 19.51 -8.64
C LEU A 57 -10.66 18.33 -9.62
N GLY A 58 -9.84 17.34 -9.26
CA GLY A 58 -9.55 16.21 -10.14
C GLY A 58 -8.47 15.28 -9.61
N VAL A 59 -8.19 14.22 -10.37
CA VAL A 59 -7.09 13.27 -10.10
C VAL A 59 -6.00 13.49 -11.13
N TYR A 60 -4.77 13.63 -10.67
CA TYR A 60 -3.62 13.98 -11.49
C TYR A 60 -2.48 12.99 -11.28
N PHE A 61 -1.62 12.86 -12.29
CA PHE A 61 -0.37 12.12 -12.21
C PHE A 61 0.80 13.07 -12.03
N LEU A 62 1.84 12.60 -11.33
CA LEU A 62 3.12 13.29 -11.35
C LEU A 62 3.67 13.30 -12.80
N PRO A 63 4.31 14.39 -13.23
CA PRO A 63 5.01 14.43 -14.52
C PRO A 63 6.04 13.31 -14.64
N LYS A 64 6.29 12.85 -15.88
CA LYS A 64 7.24 11.76 -16.14
C LYS A 64 8.72 12.17 -15.98
N LYS A 65 9.01 13.47 -15.91
CA LYS A 65 10.36 14.04 -15.94
C LYS A 65 10.63 14.80 -14.67
#